data_AF-A0A8J4AS99-F1
#
_entry.id   AF-A0A8J4AS99-F1
#
_cell.length_a   1.000
_cell.length_b   1.000
_cell.length_c   1.000
_cell.angle_alpha   90.00
_cell.angle_beta   90.00
_cell.angle_gamma   90.00
#
_symmetry.space_group_name_H-M   'P 1'
#
loop_
_entity.id
_entity.type
_entity.pdbx_description
1 polymer ?
#
loop_
_entity_poly.entity_id
_entity_poly.type
_entity_poly.pdbx_seq_one_letter_code
_entity_poly.pdbx_strand_id
1 'polypeptide(L)'
;MAPECFDALAESLTHQMDMYSLGMLLWAMLSGMQPWQGFNMVQIACRVTLGGERPPLSAVPPGRRPHKLLRLMQDCWEADPRRRPAAAEAVKELMLVQQMARP
;
A
#
# COMPACT_ATOMS: atom_id res chain seq x y z
N MET A 1 -4.78 1.23 7.94
CA MET A 1 -5.79 0.15 7.95
C MET A 1 -6.32 0.00 6.54
N ALA A 2 -6.61 -1.24 6.13
CA ALA A 2 -7.25 -1.52 4.85
C ALA A 2 -8.70 -1.01 4.86
N PRO A 3 -9.29 -0.65 3.70
CA PRO A 3 -10.66 -0.12 3.64
C PRO A 3 -11.70 -1.05 4.27
N GLU A 4 -11.56 -2.36 4.05
CA GLU A 4 -12.46 -3.36 4.59
C GLU A 4 -12.41 -3.47 6.13
N CYS A 5 -11.35 -2.96 6.79
CA CYS A 5 -11.28 -2.93 8.25
C CYS A 5 -12.28 -1.93 8.88
N PHE A 6 -12.88 -1.07 8.06
CA PHE A 6 -13.91 -0.10 8.49
C PHE A 6 -15.33 -0.59 8.21
N ASP A 7 -15.49 -1.76 7.59
CA ASP A 7 -16.80 -2.38 7.40
C ASP A 7 -17.21 -3.14 8.67
N ALA A 8 -18.36 -2.76 9.24
CA ALA A 8 -18.90 -3.40 10.44
C ALA A 8 -19.28 -4.88 10.22
N LEU A 9 -19.43 -5.30 8.96
CA LEU A 9 -19.74 -6.67 8.56
C LEU A 9 -18.49 -7.48 8.21
N ALA A 10 -17.28 -6.91 8.34
CA ALA A 10 -16.05 -7.66 8.09
C ALA A 10 -15.83 -8.72 9.17
N GLU A 11 -16.19 -9.97 8.87
CA GLU A 11 -16.20 -11.07 9.84
C GLU A 11 -14.81 -11.67 10.13
N SER A 12 -13.76 -11.33 9.37
CA SER A 12 -12.43 -11.91 9.58
C SER A 12 -11.28 -10.99 9.20
N LEU A 13 -10.25 -11.01 10.05
CA LEU A 13 -8.92 -10.49 9.70
C LEU A 13 -8.29 -11.45 8.68
N THR A 14 -7.80 -10.90 7.58
CA THR A 14 -7.23 -11.69 6.49
C THR A 14 -5.83 -11.19 6.16
N HIS A 15 -4.98 -12.05 5.62
CA HIS A 15 -3.62 -11.68 5.22
C HIS A 15 -3.60 -10.53 4.20
N GLN A 16 -4.67 -10.37 3.42
CA GLN A 16 -4.83 -9.27 2.46
C GLN A 16 -4.82 -7.89 3.16
N MET A 17 -5.24 -7.80 4.42
CA MET A 17 -5.16 -6.56 5.22
C MET A 17 -3.71 -6.19 5.55
N ASP A 18 -2.86 -7.19 5.82
CA ASP A 18 -1.43 -6.99 6.02
C ASP A 18 -0.76 -6.54 4.72
N MET A 19 -1.18 -7.10 3.58
CA MET A 19 -0.68 -6.70 2.27
C MET A 19 -1.02 -5.25 1.93
N TYR A 20 -2.22 -4.77 2.30
CA TYR A 20 -2.55 -3.35 2.19
C TYR A 20 -1.63 -2.48 3.06
N SER A 21 -1.38 -2.92 4.28
CA SER A 21 -0.50 -2.22 5.22
C SER A 21 0.95 -2.18 4.71
N LEU A 22 1.40 -3.24 4.04
CA LEU A 22 2.69 -3.26 3.32
C LEU A 22 2.73 -2.22 2.20
N GLY A 23 1.67 -2.07 1.41
CA GLY A 23 1.59 -1.02 0.38
C GLY A 23 1.73 0.40 0.96
N MET A 24 1.04 0.67 2.08
CA MET A 24 1.17 1.95 2.80
C MET A 24 2.57 2.16 3.38
N LEU A 25 3.19 1.10 3.90
CA LEU A 25 4.56 1.14 4.43
C LEU A 25 5.57 1.42 3.32
N LEU A 26 5.45 0.73 2.17
CA LEU A 26 6.28 0.98 0.99
C LEU A 26 6.15 2.44 0.53
N TRP A 27 4.92 2.97 0.44
CA TRP A 27 4.72 4.37 0.11
C TRP A 27 5.41 5.32 1.10
N ALA A 28 5.25 5.06 2.41
CA ALA A 28 5.87 5.88 3.46
C ALA A 28 7.40 5.85 3.40
N MET A 29 8.01 4.70 3.11
CA MET A 29 9.46 4.58 2.94
C MET A 29 9.98 5.32 1.70
N LEU A 30 9.23 5.26 0.60
CA LEU A 30 9.62 5.90 -0.66
C LEU A 30 9.44 7.43 -0.62
N SER A 31 8.34 7.91 -0.03
CA SER A 31 8.06 9.35 0.12
C SER A 31 8.81 9.97 1.30
N GLY A 32 9.13 9.20 2.34
CA GLY A 32 9.62 9.72 3.61
C GLY A 32 8.55 10.45 4.43
N MET A 33 7.27 10.28 4.09
CA MET A 33 6.15 10.99 4.70
C MET A 33 5.22 10.05 5.47
N GLN A 34 4.54 10.58 6.48
CA GLN A 34 3.45 9.88 7.14
C GLN A 34 2.23 9.79 6.20
N PRO A 35 1.66 8.59 5.96
CA PRO A 35 0.41 8.46 5.22
C PRO A 35 -0.69 9.26 5.89
N TRP A 36 -1.46 10.01 5.10
CA TRP A 36 -2.64 10.77 5.57
C TRP A 36 -2.34 11.78 6.68
N GLN A 37 -1.14 12.38 6.67
CA GLN A 37 -0.77 13.42 7.63
C GLN A 37 -1.82 14.55 7.68
N GLY A 38 -2.23 14.92 8.90
CA GLY A 38 -3.23 15.97 9.13
C GLY A 38 -4.69 15.51 9.08
N PHE A 39 -4.97 14.23 8.80
CA PHE A 39 -6.32 13.67 8.86
C PHE A 39 -6.53 12.83 10.12
N ASN A 40 -7.75 12.90 10.67
CA ASN A 40 -8.17 11.98 11.74
C ASN A 40 -8.71 10.65 11.17
N MET A 41 -8.94 9.67 12.05
CA MET A 41 -9.34 8.32 11.62
C MET A 41 -10.65 8.28 10.83
N VAL A 42 -11.65 9.10 11.20
CA VAL A 42 -12.94 9.16 10.50
C VAL A 42 -12.76 9.73 9.09
N GLN A 43 -11.97 10.79 8.95
CA GLN A 43 -11.64 11.37 7.64
C GLN A 43 -10.88 10.37 6.76
N ILE A 44 -9.91 9.65 7.34
CA ILE A 44 -9.15 8.61 6.61
C ILE A 44 -10.10 7.51 6.16
N ALA A 45 -10.96 7.00 7.04
CA ALA A 45 -11.94 5.97 6.72
C ALA A 45 -12.79 6.39 5.51
N CYS A 46 -13.44 7.56 5.55
CA CYS A 46 -14.24 8.06 4.43
C CYS A 46 -13.45 8.17 3.12
N ARG A 47 -12.21 8.68 3.16
CA ARG A 47 -11.36 8.83 1.97
C ARG A 47 -11.02 7.48 1.34
N VAL A 48 -10.63 6.50 2.14
CA VAL A 48 -10.18 5.20 1.62
C VAL A 48 -11.32 4.27 1.25
N THR A 49 -12.47 4.34 1.95
CA THR A 49 -13.64 3.47 1.70
C THR A 49 -14.60 4.05 0.67
N LEU A 50 -14.97 5.34 0.79
CA LEU A 50 -15.94 5.98 -0.10
C LEU A 50 -15.26 6.65 -1.30
N GLY A 51 -14.12 7.31 -1.06
CA GLY A 51 -13.37 8.02 -2.11
C GLY A 51 -12.43 7.13 -2.91
N GLY A 52 -12.13 5.92 -2.42
CA GLY A 52 -11.11 5.05 -3.01
C GLY A 52 -9.70 5.69 -3.02
N GLU A 53 -9.46 6.72 -2.22
CA GLU A 53 -8.24 7.51 -2.29
C GLU A 53 -7.03 6.69 -1.82
N ARG A 54 -5.86 7.02 -2.37
CA ARG A 54 -4.54 6.53 -1.94
C ARG A 54 -3.57 7.70 -1.79
N PRO A 55 -2.52 7.56 -0.96
CA PRO A 55 -1.49 8.58 -0.87
C PRO A 55 -0.88 8.91 -2.24
N PRO A 56 -0.62 10.19 -2.53
CA PRO A 56 -0.25 10.63 -3.88
C PRO A 56 1.15 10.14 -4.26
N LEU A 57 1.29 9.63 -5.49
CA LEU A 57 2.58 9.20 -6.03
C LEU A 57 3.53 10.38 -6.29
N SER A 58 2.98 11.59 -6.45
CA SER A 58 3.78 12.81 -6.59
C SER A 58 4.66 13.10 -5.38
N ALA A 59 4.30 12.59 -4.20
CA ALA A 59 5.10 12.71 -2.97
C ALA A 59 6.37 11.83 -2.99
N VAL A 60 6.42 10.80 -3.83
CA VAL A 60 7.63 9.96 -3.97
C VAL A 60 8.62 10.68 -4.91
N PRO A 61 9.88 10.97 -4.53
CA PRO A 61 10.82 11.64 -5.42
C PRO A 61 11.14 10.81 -6.68
N PRO A 62 11.31 11.40 -7.88
CA PRO A 62 11.57 10.67 -9.13
C PRO A 62 12.74 9.66 -9.06
N GLY A 63 13.83 10.02 -8.38
CA GLY A 63 14.99 9.13 -8.18
C GLY A 63 14.75 7.95 -7.24
N ARG A 64 13.59 7.87 -6.58
CA ARG A 64 13.19 6.78 -5.67
C ARG A 64 12.02 5.96 -6.24
N ARG A 65 11.87 5.91 -7.56
CA ARG A 65 10.74 5.25 -8.24
C ARG A 65 11.16 4.06 -9.12
N PRO A 66 11.77 2.98 -8.59
CA PRO A 66 11.92 1.77 -9.39
C PRO A 66 10.54 1.30 -9.86
N HIS A 67 10.31 1.21 -11.18
CA HIS A 67 8.99 0.92 -11.74
C HIS A 67 8.33 -0.34 -11.14
N LYS A 68 9.12 -1.40 -10.96
CA LYS A 68 8.66 -2.65 -10.33
C LYS A 68 8.24 -2.46 -8.86
N LEU A 69 8.97 -1.65 -8.11
CA LEU A 69 8.66 -1.38 -6.70
C LEU A 69 7.39 -0.54 -6.55
N LEU A 70 7.22 0.47 -7.41
CA LEU A 70 5.98 1.26 -7.44
C LEU A 70 4.78 0.40 -7.82
N ARG A 71 4.94 -0.51 -8.78
CA ARG A 71 3.89 -1.45 -9.16
C ARG A 71 3.51 -2.37 -8.00
N LEU A 72 4.49 -3.01 -7.35
CA LEU A 72 4.24 -3.84 -6.17
C LEU A 72 3.51 -3.07 -5.06
N MET A 73 3.97 -1.85 -4.75
CA MET A 73 3.30 -0.99 -3.79
C MET A 73 1.84 -0.74 -4.16
N GLN A 74 1.55 -0.53 -5.45
CA GLN A 74 0.19 -0.33 -5.95
C GLN A 74 -0.66 -1.59 -5.88
N ASP A 75 -0.10 -2.74 -6.28
CA ASP A 75 -0.78 -4.03 -6.20
C ASP A 75 -1.14 -4.37 -4.74
N CYS A 76 -0.25 -4.04 -3.79
CA CYS A 76 -0.47 -4.23 -2.35
C CYS A 76 -1.68 -3.46 -1.80
N TRP A 77 -1.98 -2.25 -2.29
CA TRP A 77 -3.09 -1.43 -1.78
C TRP A 77 -4.33 -1.41 -2.70
N GLU A 78 -4.46 -2.42 -3.57
CA GLU A 78 -5.62 -2.57 -4.45
C GLU A 78 -6.95 -2.54 -3.67
N ALA A 79 -7.99 -1.99 -4.30
CA ALA A 79 -9.30 -1.85 -3.68
C ALA A 79 -9.94 -3.22 -3.38
N ASP A 80 -9.87 -4.16 -4.33
CA ASP A 80 -10.30 -5.54 -4.10
C ASP A 80 -9.20 -6.30 -3.34
N PRO A 81 -9.45 -6.76 -2.10
CA PRO A 81 -8.47 -7.51 -1.33
C PRO A 81 -7.92 -8.72 -2.06
N ARG A 82 -8.72 -9.38 -2.92
CA ARG A 82 -8.33 -10.59 -3.66
C ARG A 82 -7.33 -10.32 -4.78
N ARG A 83 -7.18 -9.05 -5.18
CA ARG A 83 -6.22 -8.62 -6.21
C ARG A 83 -4.86 -8.24 -5.61
N ARG A 84 -4.76 -8.19 -4.28
CA ARG A 84 -3.50 -7.94 -3.57
C ARG A 84 -2.63 -9.20 -3.66
N PRO A 85 -1.31 -9.05 -3.84
CA PRO A 85 -0.40 -10.20 -3.94
C PRO A 85 -0.32 -10.95 -2.61
N ALA A 86 -0.01 -12.24 -2.66
CA ALA A 86 0.37 -12.97 -1.46
C ALA A 86 1.75 -12.49 -0.95
N ALA A 87 2.03 -12.67 0.34
CA ALA A 87 3.32 -12.29 0.91
C ALA A 87 4.51 -12.95 0.19
N ALA A 88 4.38 -14.22 -0.23
CA ALA A 88 5.41 -14.92 -1.00
C ALA A 88 5.68 -14.27 -2.37
N GLU A 89 4.64 -13.78 -3.04
CA GLU A 89 4.76 -13.08 -4.33
C GLU A 89 5.43 -11.73 -4.13
N ALA A 90 5.03 -10.98 -3.10
CA ALA A 90 5.65 -9.70 -2.76
C ALA A 90 7.13 -9.85 -2.43
N VAL A 91 7.52 -10.88 -1.66
CA VAL A 91 8.92 -11.19 -1.36
C VAL A 91 9.71 -11.47 -2.64
N LYS A 92 9.17 -12.28 -3.55
CA LYS A 92 9.81 -12.59 -4.83
C LYS A 92 10.06 -11.31 -5.65
N GLU A 93 9.07 -10.43 -5.76
CA GLU A 93 9.22 -9.15 -6.47
C GLU A 93 10.23 -8.23 -5.79
N LEU A 94 10.22 -8.14 -4.46
CA LEU A 94 11.20 -7.35 -3.70
C LEU A 94 12.63 -7.85 -3.91
N MET A 95 12.84 -9.17 -3.94
CA MET A 95 14.16 -9.76 -4.22
C MET A 95 14.64 -9.40 -5.63
N LEU A 96 13.76 -9.44 -6.64
CA LEU A 96 14.10 -9.04 -8.00
C LEU A 96 14.48 -7.55 -8.08
N VAL A 97 13.71 -6.68 -7.41
CA VAL A 97 14.03 -5.25 -7.31
C VAL A 97 15.39 -5.03 -6.65
N GLN A 98 15.67 -5.74 -5.55
CA GLN A 98 16.92 -5.63 -4.82
C GLN A 98 18.13 -6.05 -5.66
N GLN A 99 18.00 -7.13 -6.45
CA GLN A 99 19.08 -7.56 -7.36
C GLN A 99 19.37 -6.52 -8.44
N MET A 100 18.34 -5.87 -8.99
CA MET A 100 18.51 -4.82 -10.01
C MET A 100 19.11 -3.52 -9.43
N ALA A 101 18.93 -3.28 -8.14
CA ALA A 101 19.43 -2.09 -7.45
C ALA A 101 20.84 -2.28 -6.87
N ARG A 102 21.41 -3.49 -6.96
CA ARG A 102 22.75 -3.79 -6.46
C ARG A 102 23.79 -3.23 -7.45
N PRO A 103 24.78 -2.45 -6.96
CA PRO A 103 25.83 -1.87 -7.81
C PRO A 103 26.73 -2.94 -8.41
#